data_AF-A0AAE3C379-F1
#
_entry.id   AF-A0AAE3C379-F1
#
_cell.length_a   1.000
_cell.length_b   1.000
_cell.length_c   1.000
_cell.angle_alpha   90.00
_cell.angle_beta   90.00
_cell.angle_gamma   90.00
#
_symmetry.space_group_name_H-M   'P 1'
#
loop_
_entity.id
_entity.type
_entity.pdbx_description
1 polymer ?
#
loop_
_entity_poly.entity_id
_entity_poly.type
_entity_poly.pdbx_seq_one_letter_code
_entity_poly.pdbx_strand_id
1 'polypeptide(L)'
;MYPLKKALEILEKTPLCNSCLGRQFALLGMGSNNPSRGHALKLVLTMTAAYTLRENPDEAIRILKILATNGMFQPATETLQKEGIELKEETKTCYICSGLMTKKKEIAEKIVSALKNYDYRSFLIGCHVPPSLTEKDDELKASHQIDTGESVKAEFNREVGKLVSAITGKTVDFKNPDVVAVINLENLEVTVNSNPIYIAGRYLKHVRGIPQTRWPCRACKGEGCPRCNGTGKMYTESIEELVLTPILEETGGDEGKFHGAGREDIDARMLGTGRPFIVEIKNPKKRNIDLQQLQEKINTHAQGKVEVHSLHF
;
A
#
# COMPACT_ATOMS: atom_id res chain seq x y z
N MET A 1 28.75 -25.86 -2.74
CA MET A 1 28.61 -25.04 -3.97
C MET A 1 27.17 -24.99 -4.54
N TYR A 2 26.17 -25.55 -3.85
CA TYR A 2 24.80 -25.72 -4.38
C TYR A 2 24.11 -24.42 -4.87
N PRO A 3 24.13 -23.28 -4.13
CA PRO A 3 23.48 -22.06 -4.59
C PRO A 3 24.09 -21.48 -5.87
N LEU A 4 25.41 -21.60 -6.05
CA LEU A 4 26.11 -21.10 -7.23
C LEU A 4 25.77 -21.94 -8.47
N LYS A 5 25.80 -23.27 -8.33
CA LYS A 5 25.43 -24.18 -9.42
C LYS A 5 23.97 -23.94 -9.85
N LYS A 6 23.05 -23.87 -8.88
CA LYS A 6 21.63 -23.61 -9.15
C LYS A 6 21.41 -22.23 -9.78
N ALA A 7 22.12 -21.20 -9.32
CA ALA A 7 22.04 -19.86 -9.91
C ALA A 7 22.49 -19.85 -11.38
N LEU A 8 23.57 -20.57 -11.72
CA LEU A 8 24.02 -20.74 -13.09
C LEU A 8 23.00 -21.52 -13.93
N GLU A 9 22.47 -22.64 -13.42
CA GLU A 9 21.40 -23.42 -14.09
C GLU A 9 20.16 -22.58 -14.42
N ILE A 10 19.78 -21.68 -13.51
CA ILE A 10 18.67 -20.73 -13.74
C ILE A 10 19.05 -19.74 -14.84
N LEU A 11 20.22 -19.10 -14.72
CA LEU A 11 20.66 -18.08 -15.68
C LEU A 11 20.94 -18.64 -17.07
N GLU A 12 21.26 -19.91 -17.22
CA GLU A 12 21.38 -20.57 -18.53
C GLU A 12 20.07 -20.52 -19.32
N LYS A 13 18.94 -20.71 -18.64
CA LYS A 13 17.62 -20.81 -19.27
C LYS A 13 16.86 -19.49 -19.25
N THR A 14 17.07 -18.67 -18.22
CA THR A 14 16.19 -17.53 -17.95
C THR A 14 16.99 -16.27 -17.61
N PRO A 15 16.78 -15.17 -18.36
CA PRO A 15 17.38 -13.89 -18.04
C PRO A 15 16.83 -13.30 -16.74
N LEU A 16 17.69 -13.02 -15.75
CA LEU A 16 17.27 -12.48 -14.45
C LEU A 16 18.18 -11.36 -13.95
N CYS A 17 17.57 -10.25 -13.54
CA CYS A 17 18.28 -9.18 -12.83
C CYS A 17 18.69 -9.61 -11.41
N ASN A 18 19.48 -8.79 -10.72
CA ASN A 18 20.00 -9.13 -9.39
C ASN A 18 18.88 -9.38 -8.36
N SER A 19 17.85 -8.53 -8.31
CA SER A 19 16.68 -8.75 -7.44
C SER A 19 16.00 -10.08 -7.73
N CYS A 20 15.63 -10.32 -8.99
CA CYS A 20 14.85 -11.51 -9.35
C CYS A 20 15.62 -12.81 -9.14
N LEU A 21 16.94 -12.84 -9.39
CA LEU A 21 17.79 -13.99 -9.06
C LEU A 21 17.94 -14.14 -7.55
N GLY A 22 18.33 -13.08 -6.84
CA GLY A 22 18.59 -13.14 -5.40
C GLY A 22 17.36 -13.48 -4.56
N ARG A 23 16.17 -13.15 -5.06
CA ARG A 23 14.89 -13.49 -4.45
C ARG A 23 14.60 -14.99 -4.49
N GLN A 24 15.14 -15.73 -5.46
CA GLN A 24 15.00 -17.20 -5.51
C GLN A 24 15.77 -17.90 -4.39
N PHE A 25 16.67 -17.20 -3.70
CA PHE A 25 17.46 -17.71 -2.59
C PHE A 25 17.21 -16.89 -1.31
N ALA A 26 16.03 -16.27 -1.18
CA ALA A 26 15.73 -15.32 -0.12
C ALA A 26 15.83 -15.90 1.30
N LEU A 27 15.50 -17.19 1.47
CA LEU A 27 15.62 -17.90 2.74
C LEU A 27 17.06 -18.32 3.09
N LEU A 28 18.02 -18.11 2.18
CA LEU A 28 19.44 -18.44 2.40
C LEU A 28 20.24 -17.17 2.71
N GLY A 29 20.94 -17.15 3.85
CA GLY A 29 21.74 -15.99 4.27
C GLY A 29 20.88 -14.78 4.64
N MET A 30 20.11 -14.93 5.72
CA MET A 30 19.26 -13.89 6.30
C MET A 30 20.07 -12.64 6.68
N GLY A 31 19.47 -11.46 6.59
CA GLY A 31 20.12 -10.17 6.89
C GLY A 31 20.70 -9.44 5.67
N SER A 32 20.69 -10.07 4.49
CA SER A 32 20.99 -9.41 3.20
C SER A 32 19.72 -9.09 2.41
N ASN A 33 19.82 -8.18 1.44
CA ASN A 33 18.72 -7.89 0.51
C ASN A 33 18.89 -8.68 -0.82
N ASN A 34 17.79 -8.91 -1.53
CA ASN A 34 17.79 -9.70 -2.77
C ASN A 34 18.69 -9.12 -3.88
N PRO A 35 18.71 -7.79 -4.15
CA PRO A 35 19.68 -7.22 -5.10
C PRO A 35 21.13 -7.59 -4.77
N SER A 36 21.55 -7.41 -3.52
CA SER A 36 22.90 -7.74 -3.07
C SER A 36 23.19 -9.23 -3.16
N ARG A 37 22.21 -10.09 -2.80
CA ARG A 37 22.36 -11.55 -2.91
C ARG A 37 22.55 -12.00 -4.36
N GLY A 38 21.72 -11.51 -5.29
CA GLY A 38 21.84 -11.84 -6.70
C GLY A 38 23.11 -11.29 -7.32
N HIS A 39 23.55 -10.09 -6.92
CA HIS A 39 24.86 -9.54 -7.29
C HIS A 39 25.99 -10.45 -6.82
N ALA A 40 25.98 -10.87 -5.55
CA ALA A 40 27.02 -11.72 -4.99
C ALA A 40 27.12 -13.08 -5.70
N LEU A 41 25.98 -13.72 -6.00
CA LEU A 41 25.96 -14.97 -6.77
C LEU A 41 26.62 -14.81 -8.14
N LYS A 42 26.26 -13.75 -8.87
CA LYS A 42 26.84 -13.46 -10.19
C LYS A 42 28.31 -13.10 -10.10
N LEU A 43 28.70 -12.29 -9.12
CA LEU A 43 30.09 -11.88 -8.92
C LEU A 43 30.99 -13.09 -8.66
N VAL A 44 30.57 -14.00 -7.77
CA VAL A 44 31.36 -15.21 -7.49
C VAL A 44 31.45 -16.12 -8.71
N LEU A 45 30.36 -16.27 -9.48
CA LEU A 45 30.39 -17.03 -10.74
C LEU A 45 31.34 -16.38 -11.77
N THR A 46 31.31 -15.05 -11.91
CA THR A 46 32.23 -14.30 -12.79
C THR A 46 33.68 -14.52 -12.37
N MET A 47 34.00 -14.36 -11.09
CA MET A 47 35.35 -14.57 -10.57
C MET A 47 35.84 -16.01 -10.78
N THR A 48 34.96 -16.99 -10.55
CA THR A 48 35.28 -18.41 -10.76
C THR A 48 35.57 -18.69 -12.22
N ALA A 49 34.71 -18.22 -13.13
CA ALA A 49 34.92 -18.38 -14.56
C ALA A 49 36.21 -17.70 -15.04
N ALA A 50 36.47 -16.47 -14.58
CA ALA A 50 37.69 -15.74 -14.89
C ALA A 50 38.95 -16.49 -14.43
N TYR A 51 38.92 -17.09 -13.23
CA TYR A 51 40.03 -17.90 -12.72
C TYR A 51 40.29 -19.13 -13.59
N THR A 52 39.23 -19.81 -14.04
CA THR A 52 39.35 -21.05 -14.83
C THR A 52 39.60 -20.83 -16.31
N LEU A 53 39.71 -19.59 -16.80
CA LEU A 53 39.93 -19.29 -18.22
C LEU A 53 41.16 -20.01 -18.81
N ARG A 54 42.22 -20.17 -18.02
CA ARG A 54 43.45 -20.84 -18.48
C ARG A 54 43.33 -22.36 -18.54
N GLU A 55 42.53 -22.93 -17.64
CA GLU A 55 42.39 -24.39 -17.49
C GLU A 55 41.28 -24.95 -18.38
N ASN A 56 40.17 -24.22 -18.49
CA ASN A 56 39.00 -24.60 -19.29
C ASN A 56 38.38 -23.35 -19.95
N PRO A 57 39.00 -22.83 -21.02
CA PRO A 57 38.60 -21.57 -21.64
C PRO A 57 37.17 -21.62 -22.18
N ASP A 58 36.76 -22.70 -22.85
CA ASP A 58 35.46 -22.78 -23.50
C ASP A 58 34.31 -22.67 -22.48
N GLU A 59 34.41 -23.40 -21.36
CA GLU A 59 33.40 -23.36 -20.31
C GLU A 59 33.41 -22.02 -19.55
N ALA A 60 34.59 -21.48 -19.26
CA ALA A 60 34.72 -20.17 -18.62
C ALA A 60 34.08 -19.06 -19.46
N ILE A 61 34.36 -19.04 -20.77
CA ILE A 61 33.78 -18.08 -21.71
C ILE A 61 32.27 -18.27 -21.81
N ARG A 62 31.78 -19.52 -21.84
CA ARG A 62 30.34 -19.83 -21.84
C ARG A 62 29.65 -19.22 -20.62
N ILE A 63 30.19 -19.44 -19.42
CA ILE A 63 29.64 -18.90 -18.17
C ILE A 63 29.65 -17.37 -18.18
N LEU A 64 30.77 -16.75 -18.57
CA LEU A 64 30.87 -15.29 -18.66
C LEU A 64 29.85 -14.69 -19.64
N LYS A 65 29.62 -15.32 -20.80
CA LYS A 65 28.59 -14.89 -21.76
C LYS A 65 27.19 -14.99 -21.16
N ILE A 66 26.84 -16.08 -20.48
CA ILE A 66 25.55 -16.24 -19.79
C ILE A 66 25.34 -15.13 -18.75
N LEU A 67 26.37 -14.84 -17.95
CA LEU A 67 26.31 -13.79 -16.92
C LEU A 67 26.18 -12.39 -17.55
N ALA A 68 26.87 -12.13 -18.65
CA ALA A 68 26.77 -10.86 -19.36
C ALA A 68 25.37 -10.67 -19.97
N THR A 69 24.83 -11.69 -20.66
CA THR A 69 23.57 -11.59 -21.40
C THR A 69 22.34 -11.86 -20.52
N ASN A 70 22.14 -13.10 -20.10
CA ASN A 70 21.00 -13.51 -19.27
C ASN A 70 21.14 -12.96 -17.84
N GLY A 71 22.36 -12.77 -17.35
CA GLY A 71 22.59 -12.14 -16.04
C GLY A 71 22.54 -10.62 -16.04
N MET A 72 22.57 -9.93 -17.20
CA MET A 72 22.72 -8.47 -17.29
C MET A 72 23.84 -7.95 -16.37
N PHE A 73 24.97 -8.68 -16.31
CA PHE A 73 25.98 -8.46 -15.28
C PHE A 73 27.23 -7.79 -15.84
N GLN A 74 27.33 -6.48 -15.61
CA GLN A 74 28.42 -5.62 -16.09
C GLN A 74 29.84 -6.21 -15.85
N PRO A 75 30.20 -6.73 -14.65
CA PRO A 75 31.54 -7.28 -14.43
C PRO A 75 31.89 -8.46 -15.35
N ALA A 76 30.92 -9.27 -15.77
CA ALA A 76 31.16 -10.35 -16.72
C ALA A 76 31.47 -9.82 -18.12
N THR A 77 30.74 -8.79 -18.57
CA THR A 77 31.01 -8.10 -19.84
C THR A 77 32.41 -7.49 -19.86
N GLU A 78 32.80 -6.80 -18.79
CA GLU A 78 34.13 -6.19 -18.66
C GLU A 78 35.25 -7.23 -18.63
N THR A 79 35.00 -8.40 -18.02
CA THR A 79 35.95 -9.51 -18.02
C THR A 79 36.17 -10.06 -19.43
N LEU A 80 35.10 -10.30 -20.19
CA LEU A 80 35.20 -10.74 -21.59
C LEU A 80 35.98 -9.76 -22.46
N GLN A 81 35.69 -8.46 -22.31
CA GLN A 81 36.38 -7.40 -23.06
C GLN A 81 37.88 -7.36 -22.76
N LYS A 82 38.29 -7.52 -21.50
CA LYS A 82 39.72 -7.56 -21.11
C LYS A 82 40.47 -8.73 -21.72
N GLU A 83 39.80 -9.87 -21.90
CA GLU A 83 40.36 -11.06 -22.54
C GLU A 83 40.31 -10.98 -24.09
N GLY A 84 39.90 -9.83 -24.65
CA GLY A 84 39.78 -9.64 -26.10
C GLY A 84 38.62 -10.41 -26.74
N ILE A 85 37.63 -10.83 -25.94
CA ILE A 85 36.50 -11.63 -26.39
C ILE A 85 35.31 -10.72 -26.66
N GLU A 86 34.89 -10.66 -27.91
CA GLU A 86 33.74 -9.87 -28.33
C GLU A 86 32.41 -10.57 -27.99
N LEU A 87 31.54 -9.87 -27.27
CA LEU A 87 30.18 -10.32 -26.99
C LEU A 87 29.28 -9.96 -28.18
N LYS A 88 28.99 -10.94 -29.04
CA LYS A 88 28.11 -10.77 -30.20
C LYS A 88 26.62 -10.74 -29.86
N GLU A 89 26.27 -11.20 -28.68
CA GLU A 89 24.88 -11.36 -28.22
C GLU A 89 24.42 -10.11 -27.46
N GLU A 90 23.21 -9.64 -27.76
CA GLU A 90 22.62 -8.53 -27.03
C GLU A 90 22.27 -8.91 -25.58
N THR A 91 22.40 -7.94 -24.68
CA THR A 91 21.96 -8.10 -23.29
C THR A 91 20.45 -8.21 -23.24
N LYS A 92 19.94 -9.26 -22.59
CA LYS A 92 18.50 -9.51 -22.51
C LYS A 92 17.85 -8.72 -21.39
N THR A 93 16.53 -8.56 -21.46
CA THR A 93 15.74 -8.00 -20.36
C THR A 93 15.36 -9.08 -19.36
N CYS A 94 15.18 -8.69 -18.09
CA CYS A 94 14.77 -9.63 -17.04
C CYS A 94 13.41 -10.26 -17.37
N TYR A 95 13.36 -11.59 -17.44
CA TYR A 95 12.18 -12.37 -17.79
C TYR A 95 11.00 -12.08 -16.85
N ILE A 96 11.26 -12.03 -15.54
CA ILE A 96 10.23 -11.83 -14.51
C ILE A 96 9.75 -10.38 -14.50
N CYS A 97 10.65 -9.43 -14.22
CA CYS A 97 10.24 -8.08 -13.85
C CYS A 97 10.29 -7.06 -15.00
N SER A 98 10.92 -7.39 -16.13
CA SER A 98 11.07 -6.48 -17.27
C SER A 98 11.60 -5.08 -16.89
N GLY A 99 12.46 -5.00 -15.87
CA GLY A 99 13.00 -3.73 -15.37
C GLY A 99 12.19 -3.05 -14.26
N LEU A 100 11.03 -3.58 -13.85
CA LEU A 100 10.21 -3.00 -12.78
C LEU A 100 11.00 -2.75 -11.48
N MET A 101 11.90 -3.67 -11.12
CA MET A 101 12.70 -3.56 -9.90
C MET A 101 13.67 -2.36 -9.89
N THR A 102 14.00 -1.77 -11.04
CA THR A 102 14.84 -0.55 -11.10
C THR A 102 14.02 0.71 -10.86
N LYS A 103 12.70 0.68 -11.07
CA LYS A 103 11.79 1.82 -10.91
C LYS A 103 11.29 2.06 -9.49
N LYS A 104 11.75 1.27 -8.50
CA LYS A 104 11.27 1.36 -7.10
C LYS A 104 11.38 2.78 -6.50
N LYS A 105 12.43 3.52 -6.84
CA LYS A 105 12.63 4.91 -6.35
C LYS A 105 11.59 5.88 -6.92
N GLU A 106 11.40 5.86 -8.24
CA GLU A 106 10.39 6.67 -8.94
C GLU A 106 8.97 6.36 -8.39
N ILE A 107 8.67 5.08 -8.19
CA ILE A 107 7.38 4.64 -7.63
C ILE A 107 7.22 5.13 -6.18
N ALA A 108 8.27 5.07 -5.36
CA ALA A 108 8.23 5.60 -4.00
C ALA A 108 7.95 7.11 -4.00
N GLU A 109 8.58 7.88 -4.89
CA GLU A 109 8.33 9.32 -5.03
C GLU A 109 6.88 9.62 -5.46
N LYS A 110 6.33 8.82 -6.38
CA LYS A 110 4.91 8.92 -6.79
C LYS A 110 3.96 8.64 -5.62
N ILE A 111 4.25 7.62 -4.82
CA ILE A 111 3.47 7.30 -3.61
C ILE A 111 3.54 8.45 -2.61
N VAL A 112 4.73 8.98 -2.34
CA VAL A 112 4.92 10.12 -1.43
C VAL A 112 4.10 11.33 -1.90
N SER A 113 4.09 11.61 -3.21
CA SER A 113 3.29 12.70 -3.76
C SER A 113 1.78 12.50 -3.52
N ALA A 114 1.28 11.27 -3.65
CA ALA A 114 -0.13 10.97 -3.37
C ALA A 114 -0.47 11.10 -1.87
N LEU A 115 0.46 10.71 -0.99
CA LEU A 115 0.29 10.75 0.46
C LEU A 115 0.27 12.16 1.05
N LYS A 116 0.80 13.19 0.35
CA LYS A 116 0.80 14.59 0.82
C LYS A 116 -0.58 15.16 1.14
N ASN A 117 -1.63 14.61 0.54
CA ASN A 117 -3.01 15.05 0.75
C ASN A 117 -3.64 14.51 2.05
N TYR A 118 -2.89 13.69 2.80
CA TYR A 118 -3.38 13.01 4.00
C TYR A 118 -2.49 13.34 5.21
N ASP A 119 -3.12 13.48 6.36
CA ASP A 119 -2.48 13.50 7.67
C ASP A 119 -2.39 12.06 8.20
N TYR A 120 -1.16 11.62 8.47
CA TYR A 120 -0.88 10.27 8.93
C TYR A 120 0.44 10.21 9.72
N ARG A 121 0.54 9.23 10.62
CA ARG A 121 1.74 8.89 11.39
C ARG A 121 2.34 7.58 10.92
N SER A 122 1.49 6.62 10.59
CA SER A 122 1.88 5.31 10.06
C SER A 122 1.30 5.05 8.67
N PHE A 123 1.96 4.21 7.88
CA PHE A 123 1.45 3.81 6.58
C PHE A 123 1.74 2.34 6.28
N LEU A 124 1.09 1.80 5.25
CA LEU A 124 1.41 0.51 4.66
C LEU A 124 1.45 0.61 3.15
N ILE A 125 2.44 -0.03 2.53
CA ILE A 125 2.55 -0.12 1.07
C ILE A 125 2.03 -1.47 0.60
N GLY A 126 1.10 -1.42 -0.34
CA GLY A 126 0.64 -2.56 -1.12
C GLY A 126 0.96 -2.36 -2.60
N CYS A 127 0.86 -3.45 -3.35
CA CYS A 127 0.87 -3.38 -4.80
C CYS A 127 -0.07 -4.42 -5.41
N HIS A 128 -0.64 -4.06 -6.57
CA HIS A 128 -1.24 -5.00 -7.49
C HIS A 128 -0.18 -5.41 -8.51
N VAL A 129 0.18 -6.69 -8.48
CA VAL A 129 1.17 -7.28 -9.38
C VAL A 129 0.43 -7.90 -10.56
N PRO A 130 0.80 -7.60 -11.82
CA PRO A 130 0.23 -8.25 -12.99
C PRO A 130 0.28 -9.77 -12.88
N PRO A 131 -0.79 -10.51 -13.24
CA PRO A 131 -0.80 -11.97 -13.21
C PRO A 131 0.37 -12.57 -13.98
N SER A 132 0.68 -12.01 -15.16
CA SER A 132 1.79 -12.44 -16.01
C SER A 132 3.16 -12.41 -15.31
N LEU A 133 3.37 -11.50 -14.36
CA LEU A 133 4.62 -11.42 -13.61
C LEU A 133 4.68 -12.49 -12.51
N THR A 134 3.53 -12.76 -11.88
CA THR A 134 3.43 -13.80 -10.83
C THR A 134 3.57 -15.19 -11.44
N GLU A 135 2.89 -15.44 -12.57
CA GLU A 135 2.96 -16.69 -13.33
C GLU A 135 4.40 -17.03 -13.75
N LYS A 136 5.14 -16.05 -14.29
CA LYS A 136 6.55 -16.23 -14.65
C LYS A 136 7.45 -16.56 -13.47
N ASP A 137 7.17 -15.98 -12.30
CA ASP A 137 7.94 -16.27 -11.09
C ASP A 137 7.66 -17.67 -10.55
N ASP A 138 6.40 -18.10 -10.59
CA ASP A 138 5.98 -19.43 -10.15
C ASP A 138 6.46 -20.52 -11.13
N GLU A 139 6.40 -20.29 -12.44
CA GLU A 139 6.95 -21.16 -13.48
C GLU A 139 8.47 -21.38 -13.28
N LEU A 140 9.20 -20.29 -13.00
CA LEU A 140 10.63 -20.37 -12.73
C LEU A 140 10.92 -21.19 -11.47
N LYS A 141 10.16 -20.97 -10.39
CA LYS A 141 10.34 -21.73 -9.14
C LYS A 141 10.04 -23.22 -9.34
N ALA A 142 8.96 -23.53 -10.05
CA ALA A 142 8.57 -24.92 -10.32
C ALA A 142 9.62 -25.64 -11.19
N SER A 143 10.04 -25.02 -12.30
CA SER A 143 10.99 -25.63 -13.24
C SER A 143 12.39 -25.89 -12.65
N HIS A 144 12.77 -25.14 -11.61
CA HIS A 144 14.07 -25.27 -10.94
C HIS A 144 14.00 -25.89 -9.53
N GLN A 145 12.80 -26.28 -9.08
CA GLN A 145 12.51 -26.84 -7.75
C GLN A 145 12.97 -25.92 -6.62
N ILE A 146 12.54 -24.65 -6.67
CA ILE A 146 12.94 -23.61 -5.72
C ILE A 146 11.88 -23.47 -4.62
N ASP A 147 12.26 -23.81 -3.39
CA ASP A 147 11.47 -23.66 -2.17
C ASP A 147 11.96 -22.52 -1.26
N THR A 148 13.11 -21.91 -1.59
CA THR A 148 13.74 -20.82 -0.82
C THR A 148 13.39 -19.41 -1.31
N GLY A 149 12.48 -19.32 -2.29
CA GLY A 149 12.15 -18.08 -2.98
C GLY A 149 11.14 -17.19 -2.25
N GLU A 150 11.38 -15.88 -2.22
CA GLU A 150 10.38 -14.88 -1.82
C GLU A 150 9.50 -14.47 -3.03
N SER A 151 8.33 -13.87 -2.84
CA SER A 151 7.47 -13.39 -3.95
C SER A 151 7.83 -11.97 -4.41
N VAL A 152 7.55 -11.62 -5.68
CA VAL A 152 7.88 -10.26 -6.20
C VAL A 152 7.14 -9.22 -5.37
N LYS A 153 5.86 -9.49 -5.06
CA LYS A 153 5.02 -8.65 -4.22
C LYS A 153 5.67 -8.32 -2.87
N ALA A 154 6.19 -9.34 -2.18
CA ALA A 154 6.79 -9.17 -0.86
C ALA A 154 8.07 -8.33 -0.90
N GLU A 155 9.01 -8.64 -1.81
CA GLU A 155 10.22 -7.82 -1.97
C GLU A 155 9.85 -6.38 -2.35
N PHE A 156 8.95 -6.22 -3.33
CA PHE A 156 8.57 -4.91 -3.84
C PHE A 156 7.98 -4.03 -2.74
N ASN A 157 6.97 -4.52 -2.01
CA ASN A 157 6.32 -3.77 -0.93
C ASN A 157 7.31 -3.41 0.18
N ARG A 158 8.19 -4.36 0.58
CA ARG A 158 9.20 -4.10 1.62
C ARG A 158 10.18 -3.02 1.20
N GLU A 159 10.72 -3.11 -0.02
CA GLU A 159 11.74 -2.17 -0.49
C GLU A 159 11.16 -0.78 -0.80
N VAL A 160 9.98 -0.70 -1.40
CA VAL A 160 9.28 0.59 -1.59
C VAL A 160 8.87 1.19 -0.24
N GLY A 161 8.39 0.39 0.70
CA GLY A 161 8.06 0.85 2.06
C GLY A 161 9.26 1.48 2.78
N LYS A 162 10.46 0.89 2.68
CA LYS A 162 11.70 1.48 3.22
C LYS A 162 12.01 2.83 2.58
N LEU A 163 11.88 2.95 1.26
CA LEU A 163 12.12 4.20 0.53
C LEU A 163 11.13 5.29 0.93
N VAL A 164 9.84 4.98 1.01
CA VAL A 164 8.79 5.92 1.45
C VAL A 164 9.04 6.35 2.90
N SER A 165 9.43 5.43 3.78
CA SER A 165 9.76 5.74 5.17
C SER A 165 10.96 6.68 5.28
N ALA A 166 12.02 6.43 4.49
CA ALA A 166 13.21 7.29 4.44
C ALA A 166 12.89 8.71 3.93
N ILE A 167 11.97 8.86 2.96
CA ILE A 167 11.57 10.16 2.42
C ILE A 167 10.65 10.93 3.38
N THR A 168 9.69 10.25 4.01
CA THR A 168 8.62 10.90 4.79
C THR A 168 8.92 11.00 6.28
N GLY A 169 9.87 10.21 6.80
CA GLY A 169 10.11 10.06 8.24
C GLY A 169 8.99 9.34 9.00
N LYS A 170 7.99 8.81 8.29
CA LYS A 170 6.83 8.09 8.87
C LYS A 170 7.15 6.61 9.00
N THR A 171 6.44 5.92 9.88
CA THR A 171 6.69 4.51 10.19
C THR A 171 5.76 3.58 9.42
N VAL A 172 6.22 2.37 9.14
CA VAL A 172 5.38 1.33 8.54
C VAL A 172 4.65 0.58 9.65
N ASP A 173 3.33 0.43 9.54
CA ASP A 173 2.51 -0.40 10.44
C ASP A 173 1.73 -1.45 9.65
N PHE A 174 1.98 -2.73 9.93
CA PHE A 174 1.37 -3.86 9.24
C PHE A 174 0.00 -4.26 9.81
N LYS A 175 -0.35 -3.79 11.02
CA LYS A 175 -1.58 -4.16 11.71
C LYS A 175 -2.60 -3.04 11.65
N ASN A 176 -2.21 -1.82 12.00
CA ASN A 176 -3.10 -0.68 12.11
C ASN A 176 -2.50 0.57 11.43
N PRO A 177 -2.25 0.55 10.11
CA PRO A 177 -1.75 1.73 9.42
C PRO A 177 -2.79 2.85 9.43
N ASP A 178 -2.36 4.11 9.46
CA ASP A 178 -3.27 5.23 9.26
C ASP A 178 -3.72 5.32 7.80
N VAL A 179 -2.80 5.04 6.87
CA VAL A 179 -3.05 5.05 5.42
C VAL A 179 -2.43 3.83 4.73
N VAL A 180 -3.12 3.28 3.74
CA VAL A 180 -2.61 2.21 2.87
C VAL A 180 -2.50 2.75 1.45
N ALA A 181 -1.27 2.84 0.93
CA ALA A 181 -1.02 3.21 -0.46
C ALA A 181 -0.82 1.95 -1.30
N VAL A 182 -1.65 1.76 -2.32
CA VAL A 182 -1.58 0.62 -3.23
C VAL A 182 -1.25 1.11 -4.63
N ILE A 183 -0.10 0.67 -5.15
CA ILE A 183 0.34 0.93 -6.52
C ILE A 183 -0.09 -0.23 -7.43
N ASN A 184 -0.74 0.07 -8.56
CA ASN A 184 -0.92 -0.89 -9.63
C ASN A 184 0.32 -0.88 -10.54
N LEU A 185 1.02 -2.02 -10.65
CA LEU A 185 2.30 -2.09 -11.36
C LEU A 185 2.14 -2.20 -12.89
N GLU A 186 0.92 -2.35 -13.39
CA GLU A 186 0.62 -2.34 -14.83
C GLU A 186 0.51 -0.91 -15.37
N ASN A 187 -0.34 -0.09 -14.75
CA ASN A 187 -0.62 1.29 -15.18
C ASN A 187 0.06 2.37 -14.31
N LEU A 188 0.77 1.96 -13.27
CA LEU A 188 1.46 2.81 -12.29
C LEU A 188 0.53 3.75 -11.50
N GLU A 189 -0.78 3.48 -11.44
CA GLU A 189 -1.71 4.29 -10.63
C GLU A 189 -1.56 4.01 -9.15
N VAL A 190 -1.53 5.08 -8.34
CA VAL A 190 -1.48 4.99 -6.87
C VAL A 190 -2.85 5.29 -6.33
N THR A 191 -3.40 4.36 -5.56
CA THR A 191 -4.61 4.56 -4.77
C THR A 191 -4.20 4.68 -3.30
N VAL A 192 -4.81 5.62 -2.57
CA VAL A 192 -4.56 5.81 -1.14
C VAL A 192 -5.88 5.61 -0.41
N ASN A 193 -5.89 4.64 0.50
CA ASN A 193 -7.02 4.39 1.39
C ASN A 193 -6.63 4.86 2.78
N SER A 194 -7.34 5.85 3.32
CA SER A 194 -7.15 6.31 4.70
C SER A 194 -8.06 5.49 5.61
N ASN A 195 -7.47 4.79 6.57
CA ASN A 195 -8.26 3.97 7.48
C ASN A 195 -9.22 4.86 8.28
N PRO A 196 -10.42 4.37 8.63
CA PRO A 196 -11.38 5.16 9.37
C PRO A 196 -10.81 5.68 10.69
N ILE A 197 -11.27 6.87 11.09
CA ILE A 197 -11.12 7.36 12.47
C ILE A 197 -12.47 7.25 13.17
N TYR A 198 -12.42 7.09 14.48
CA TYR A 198 -13.60 7.01 15.32
C TYR A 198 -13.59 8.19 16.28
N ILE A 199 -14.72 8.86 16.43
CA ILE A 199 -14.89 9.93 17.40
C ILE A 199 -16.09 9.55 18.27
N ALA A 200 -15.82 9.32 19.54
CA ALA A 200 -16.82 8.99 20.54
C ALA A 200 -17.18 10.22 21.36
N GLY A 201 -18.40 10.24 21.89
CA GLY A 201 -18.88 11.35 22.69
C GLY A 201 -20.24 11.07 23.31
N ARG A 202 -20.87 12.12 23.83
CA ARG A 202 -22.24 12.07 24.33
C ARG A 202 -23.04 13.21 23.74
N TYR A 203 -24.30 12.95 23.40
CA TYR A 203 -25.21 13.99 22.92
C TYR A 203 -26.42 14.17 23.85
N LEU A 204 -26.86 15.41 23.96
CA LEU A 204 -28.13 15.83 24.52
C LEU A 204 -29.05 16.21 23.36
N LYS A 205 -30.33 15.90 23.49
CA LYS A 205 -31.40 16.24 22.55
C LYS A 205 -32.41 17.08 23.29
N HIS A 206 -32.38 18.38 23.02
CA HIS A 206 -33.18 19.39 23.74
C HIS A 206 -34.58 19.56 23.15
N VAL A 207 -34.77 19.17 21.89
CA VAL A 207 -36.04 19.31 21.15
C VAL A 207 -36.71 17.97 20.86
N ARG A 208 -38.04 17.99 20.73
CA ARG A 208 -38.82 16.86 20.20
C ARG A 208 -38.97 17.02 18.68
N GLY A 209 -39.26 15.93 17.96
CA GLY A 209 -39.56 15.99 16.53
C GLY A 209 -38.39 15.73 15.58
N ILE A 210 -37.17 15.51 16.10
CA ILE A 210 -36.02 15.06 15.31
C ILE A 210 -35.66 13.60 15.64
N PRO A 211 -35.46 12.73 14.64
CA PRO A 211 -34.99 11.37 14.86
C PRO A 211 -33.49 11.33 15.22
N GLN A 212 -33.05 10.22 15.81
CA GLN A 212 -31.64 9.96 16.08
C GLN A 212 -30.82 9.81 14.80
N THR A 213 -31.30 9.00 13.86
CA THR A 213 -30.65 8.73 12.57
C THR A 213 -31.46 9.31 11.42
N ARG A 214 -30.82 9.49 10.25
CA ARG A 214 -31.50 9.92 9.03
C ARG A 214 -32.54 8.88 8.60
N TRP A 215 -33.77 9.34 8.32
CA TRP A 215 -34.84 8.47 7.80
C TRP A 215 -35.13 8.78 6.33
N PRO A 216 -34.80 7.87 5.40
CA PRO A 216 -35.12 8.02 3.98
C PRO A 216 -36.63 8.13 3.74
N CYS A 217 -37.02 8.91 2.73
CA CYS A 217 -38.42 9.02 2.34
C CYS A 217 -38.97 7.65 1.91
N ARG A 218 -40.11 7.24 2.48
CA ARG A 218 -40.74 5.94 2.16
C ARG A 218 -41.15 5.78 0.70
N ALA A 219 -41.40 6.88 -0.01
CA ALA A 219 -41.84 6.86 -1.40
C ALA A 219 -40.67 6.69 -2.40
N CYS A 220 -39.58 7.43 -2.21
CA CYS A 220 -38.43 7.43 -3.14
C CYS A 220 -37.17 6.77 -2.58
N LYS A 221 -37.23 6.21 -1.37
CA LYS A 221 -36.13 5.50 -0.70
C LYS A 221 -34.83 6.30 -0.57
N GLY A 222 -34.89 7.63 -0.66
CA GLY A 222 -33.70 8.50 -0.54
C GLY A 222 -33.39 9.34 -1.78
N GLU A 223 -33.98 9.05 -2.94
CA GLU A 223 -33.62 9.69 -4.22
C GLU A 223 -34.13 11.14 -4.35
N GLY A 224 -35.19 11.48 -3.62
CA GLY A 224 -35.91 12.75 -3.77
C GLY A 224 -37.15 12.60 -4.66
N CYS A 225 -38.28 13.15 -4.22
CA CYS A 225 -39.53 13.14 -4.99
C CYS A 225 -40.44 14.29 -4.56
N PRO A 226 -41.54 14.58 -5.30
CA PRO A 226 -42.47 15.64 -4.93
C PRO A 226 -43.04 15.50 -3.51
N ARG A 227 -43.21 14.25 -3.01
CA ARG A 227 -43.73 14.00 -1.65
C ARG A 227 -42.80 14.50 -0.53
N CYS A 228 -41.49 14.46 -0.74
CA CYS A 228 -40.50 14.94 0.23
C CYS A 228 -39.86 16.27 -0.21
N ASN A 229 -40.50 16.99 -1.14
CA ASN A 229 -39.97 18.22 -1.73
C ASN A 229 -38.53 18.06 -2.25
N GLY A 230 -38.23 16.91 -2.86
CA GLY A 230 -36.90 16.62 -3.43
C GLY A 230 -35.81 16.27 -2.40
N THR A 231 -36.07 16.34 -1.10
CA THR A 231 -35.03 16.12 -0.07
C THR A 231 -34.58 14.66 0.08
N GLY A 232 -35.43 13.72 -0.35
CA GLY A 232 -35.21 12.29 -0.16
C GLY A 232 -35.38 11.81 1.29
N LYS A 233 -35.84 12.67 2.21
CA LYS A 233 -35.93 12.37 3.65
C LYS A 233 -37.37 12.45 4.16
N MET A 234 -37.67 11.78 5.28
CA MET A 234 -38.95 11.95 6.00
C MET A 234 -38.92 13.13 6.98
N TYR A 235 -37.76 13.37 7.59
CA TYR A 235 -37.52 14.48 8.50
C TYR A 235 -36.38 15.32 7.93
N THR A 236 -36.44 16.63 8.14
CA THR A 236 -35.47 17.58 7.59
C THR A 236 -34.07 17.41 8.18
N GLU A 237 -34.00 17.10 9.48
CA GLU A 237 -32.77 16.97 10.25
C GLU A 237 -32.83 15.75 11.15
N SER A 238 -31.66 15.24 11.54
CA SER A 238 -31.47 14.18 12.52
C SER A 238 -30.24 14.49 13.39
N ILE A 239 -30.15 13.85 14.56
CA ILE A 239 -28.97 14.00 15.44
C ILE A 239 -27.71 13.57 14.69
N GLU A 240 -27.77 12.45 13.98
CA GLU A 240 -26.72 11.96 13.09
C GLU A 240 -26.23 13.05 12.14
N GLU A 241 -27.11 13.72 11.40
CA GLU A 241 -26.72 14.74 10.43
C GLU A 241 -26.11 15.98 11.10
N LEU A 242 -26.71 16.46 12.19
CA LEU A 242 -26.22 17.62 12.94
C LEU A 242 -24.83 17.40 13.52
N VAL A 243 -24.51 16.15 13.90
CA VAL A 243 -23.20 15.78 14.43
C VAL A 243 -22.20 15.48 13.31
N LEU A 244 -22.60 14.75 12.27
CA LEU A 244 -21.70 14.30 11.20
C LEU A 244 -21.24 15.43 10.29
N THR A 245 -22.10 16.40 9.96
CA THR A 245 -21.77 17.44 8.98
C THR A 245 -20.51 18.23 9.37
N PRO A 246 -20.39 18.81 10.59
CA PRO A 246 -19.19 19.53 10.99
C PRO A 246 -17.94 18.63 11.08
N ILE A 247 -18.11 17.36 11.45
CA ILE A 247 -17.02 16.38 11.54
C ILE A 247 -16.46 16.12 10.14
N LEU A 248 -17.32 15.81 9.16
CA LEU A 248 -16.89 15.50 7.79
C LEU A 248 -16.21 16.71 7.12
N GLU A 249 -16.71 17.93 7.36
CA GLU A 249 -16.06 19.16 6.91
C GLU A 249 -14.65 19.32 7.49
N GLU A 250 -14.48 18.99 8.77
CA GLU A 250 -13.20 19.16 9.46
C GLU A 250 -12.18 18.07 9.06
N THR A 251 -12.63 16.82 8.97
CA THR A 251 -11.77 15.68 8.64
C THR A 251 -11.53 15.53 7.14
N GLY A 252 -12.40 16.11 6.31
CA GLY A 252 -12.42 15.88 4.85
C GLY A 252 -12.66 14.42 4.48
N GLY A 253 -13.48 13.71 5.27
CA GLY A 253 -13.83 12.31 5.04
C GLY A 253 -14.96 12.16 4.02
N ASP A 254 -15.04 10.98 3.39
CA ASP A 254 -16.02 10.72 2.31
C ASP A 254 -17.42 10.43 2.87
N GLU A 255 -17.50 9.71 3.98
CA GLU A 255 -18.73 9.21 4.57
C GLU A 255 -18.57 9.10 6.09
N GLY A 256 -19.63 9.43 6.83
CA GLY A 256 -19.71 9.24 8.26
C GLY A 256 -20.84 8.26 8.62
N LYS A 257 -20.62 7.40 9.62
CA LYS A 257 -21.67 6.56 10.20
C LYS A 257 -21.83 6.87 11.68
N PHE A 258 -23.07 7.08 12.10
CA PHE A 258 -23.40 7.36 13.49
C PHE A 258 -23.89 6.10 14.21
N HIS A 259 -23.26 5.77 15.34
CA HIS A 259 -23.58 4.64 16.19
C HIS A 259 -24.00 5.15 17.58
N GLY A 260 -25.32 5.22 17.83
CA GLY A 260 -25.85 5.56 19.15
C GLY A 260 -25.91 4.35 20.08
N ALA A 261 -25.59 4.54 21.36
CA ALA A 261 -25.76 3.51 22.39
C ALA A 261 -27.25 3.38 22.77
N GLY A 262 -28.01 2.66 21.95
CA GLY A 262 -29.47 2.59 22.02
C GLY A 262 -30.14 3.72 21.25
N ARG A 263 -31.47 3.75 21.27
CA ARG A 263 -32.30 4.68 20.50
C ARG A 263 -33.37 5.30 21.38
N GLU A 264 -33.69 6.56 21.12
CA GLU A 264 -34.86 7.24 21.67
C GLU A 264 -35.89 7.50 20.57
N ASP A 265 -37.15 7.59 20.99
CA ASP A 265 -38.24 7.97 20.11
C ASP A 265 -38.10 9.43 19.66
N ILE A 266 -38.74 9.73 18.53
CA ILE A 266 -38.67 11.04 17.90
C ILE A 266 -39.21 12.15 18.80
N ASP A 267 -40.24 11.84 19.57
CA ASP A 267 -40.88 12.73 20.52
C ASP A 267 -40.17 12.75 21.88
N ALA A 268 -39.18 11.90 22.14
CA ALA A 268 -38.41 11.93 23.37
C ALA A 268 -37.30 13.01 23.34
N ARG A 269 -36.98 13.57 24.52
CA ARG A 269 -35.76 14.37 24.75
C ARG A 269 -34.70 13.51 25.42
N MET A 270 -33.43 13.82 25.19
CA MET A 270 -32.28 13.17 25.83
C MET A 270 -31.54 14.21 26.66
N LEU A 271 -31.67 14.15 27.99
CA LEU A 271 -31.14 15.15 28.91
C LEU A 271 -30.11 14.51 29.86
N GLY A 272 -29.79 15.19 30.96
CA GLY A 272 -28.88 14.68 31.99
C GLY A 272 -27.45 14.60 31.47
N THR A 273 -26.83 13.43 31.54
CA THR A 273 -25.47 13.21 31.02
C THR A 273 -25.45 12.92 29.52
N GLY A 274 -26.59 12.89 28.84
CA GLY A 274 -26.68 12.60 27.41
C GLY A 274 -26.52 11.12 27.06
N ARG A 275 -26.70 10.78 25.79
CA ARG A 275 -26.53 9.40 25.28
C ARG A 275 -25.14 9.24 24.65
N PRO A 276 -24.40 8.16 24.97
CA PRO A 276 -23.16 7.84 24.27
C PRO A 276 -23.37 7.60 22.78
N PHE A 277 -22.42 8.03 21.97
CA PHE A 277 -22.36 7.71 20.55
C PHE A 277 -20.91 7.52 20.09
N ILE A 278 -20.75 6.87 18.94
CA ILE A 278 -19.50 6.78 18.18
C ILE A 278 -19.80 7.17 16.74
N VAL A 279 -18.96 8.00 16.15
CA VAL A 279 -18.95 8.28 14.73
C VAL A 279 -17.77 7.58 14.08
N GLU A 280 -18.01 6.75 13.07
CA GLU A 280 -17.00 6.22 12.15
C GLU A 280 -16.89 7.16 10.95
N ILE A 281 -15.72 7.75 10.71
CA ILE A 281 -15.44 8.58 9.54
C ILE A 281 -14.58 7.77 8.57
N LYS A 282 -15.08 7.52 7.37
CA LYS A 282 -14.36 6.81 6.32
C LYS A 282 -13.47 7.74 5.49
N ASN A 283 -12.31 7.23 5.10
CA ASN A 283 -11.31 7.91 4.27
C ASN A 283 -11.00 9.36 4.70
N PRO A 284 -10.75 9.64 5.99
CA PRO A 284 -10.45 11.00 6.43
C PRO A 284 -9.13 11.49 5.85
N LYS A 285 -9.09 12.74 5.36
CA LYS A 285 -7.86 13.41 4.95
C LYS A 285 -7.08 13.96 6.13
N LYS A 286 -7.78 14.46 7.16
CA LYS A 286 -7.20 14.92 8.42
C LYS A 286 -7.59 13.96 9.54
N ARG A 287 -6.62 13.54 10.35
CA ARG A 287 -6.82 12.56 11.43
C ARG A 287 -6.55 13.19 12.80
N ASN A 288 -5.62 14.13 12.88
CA ASN A 288 -5.37 14.93 14.06
C ASN A 288 -6.16 16.24 14.01
N ILE A 289 -7.33 16.26 14.65
CA ILE A 289 -8.19 17.44 14.76
C ILE A 289 -8.37 17.84 16.23
N ASP A 290 -8.59 19.13 16.47
CA ASP A 290 -8.90 19.65 17.80
C ASP A 290 -10.37 19.32 18.15
N LEU A 291 -10.54 18.33 19.03
CA LEU A 291 -11.86 17.87 19.43
C LEU A 291 -12.64 18.89 20.26
N GLN A 292 -11.97 19.81 20.95
CA GLN A 292 -12.65 20.87 21.71
C GLN A 292 -13.27 21.88 20.73
N GLN A 293 -12.49 22.34 19.74
CA GLN A 293 -13.00 23.21 18.68
C GLN A 293 -14.11 22.53 17.86
N LEU A 294 -13.94 21.23 17.56
CA LEU A 294 -14.97 20.46 16.87
C LEU A 294 -16.27 20.39 17.67
N GLN A 295 -16.19 20.18 18.99
CA GLN A 295 -17.35 20.18 19.88
C GLN A 295 -18.12 21.51 19.81
N GLU A 296 -17.41 22.64 19.91
CA GLU A 296 -17.99 23.97 19.80
C GLU A 296 -18.64 24.21 18.43
N LYS A 297 -18.01 23.75 17.36
CA LYS A 297 -18.53 23.84 15.99
C LYS A 297 -19.82 23.03 15.83
N ILE A 298 -19.87 21.81 16.36
CA ILE A 298 -21.08 20.98 16.34
C ILE A 298 -22.20 21.63 17.14
N ASN A 299 -21.93 22.11 18.35
CA ASN A 299 -22.93 22.75 19.21
C ASN A 299 -23.49 24.02 18.58
N THR A 300 -22.64 24.82 17.94
CA THR A 300 -23.05 26.00 17.19
C THR A 300 -23.93 25.64 15.99
N HIS A 301 -23.50 24.65 15.19
CA HIS A 301 -24.23 24.17 14.02
C HIS A 301 -25.62 23.62 14.38
N ALA A 302 -25.73 22.93 15.52
CA ALA A 302 -26.97 22.33 15.99
C ALA A 302 -27.99 23.34 16.55
N GLN A 303 -27.63 24.63 16.69
CA GLN A 303 -28.53 25.73 17.09
C GLN A 303 -29.36 25.41 18.35
N GLY A 304 -28.73 24.76 19.34
CA GLY A 304 -29.39 24.38 20.61
C GLY A 304 -30.38 23.21 20.51
N LYS A 305 -30.58 22.59 19.35
CA LYS A 305 -31.40 21.37 19.20
C LYS A 305 -30.71 20.14 19.78
N VAL A 306 -29.41 20.05 19.52
CA VAL A 306 -28.49 19.00 19.96
C VAL A 306 -27.27 19.67 20.56
N GLU A 307 -26.73 19.07 21.61
CA GLU A 307 -25.47 19.47 22.22
C GLU A 307 -24.61 18.23 22.41
N VAL A 308 -23.39 18.26 21.93
CA VAL A 308 -22.39 17.21 22.14
C VAL A 308 -21.36 17.65 23.17
N HIS A 309 -20.90 16.69 23.97
CA HIS A 309 -19.82 16.89 24.92
C HIS A 309 -18.97 15.64 25.09
N SER A 310 -17.80 15.82 25.71
CA SER A 310 -16.87 14.74 26.05
C SER A 310 -16.35 13.99 24.80
N LEU A 311 -16.06 14.73 23.72
CA LEU A 311 -15.50 14.15 22.50
C LEU A 311 -14.09 13.58 22.75
N HIS A 312 -13.84 12.38 22.26
CA HIS A 312 -12.54 11.70 22.29
C HIS A 312 -12.37 10.75 21.10
N PHE A 313 -11.12 10.43 20.76
CA PHE A 313 -10.78 9.38 19.79
C PHE A 313 -10.89 7.98 20.40
#